data_AF-A0A9D8RHY4-F1
#
_entry.id   AF-A0A9D8RHY4-F1
#
_cell.length_a   1.000
_cell.length_b   1.000
_cell.length_c   1.000
_cell.angle_alpha   90.00
_cell.angle_beta   90.00
_cell.angle_gamma   90.00
#
_symmetry.space_group_name_H-M   'P 1'
#
loop_
_entity.id
_entity.type
_entity.pdbx_description
1 polymer ?
#
loop_
_entity_poly.entity_id
_entity_poly.type
_entity_poly.pdbx_seq_one_letter_code
_entity_poly.pdbx_strand_id
1 'polypeptide(L)'
;MIISLAIVVIKNIVMPKKASAIPKLIKQGRTQNAIKLAKQIILKEPKNYLAHYYLGKCYLKDNKSELAILEYQLVNECAVFGEGIDEIDFKKEYGQLLLKHHKTAEALKNYLLLTQMDPHNAENYFIVGTIYRDAGKADLALGYFKKAVTIDKRHAKAHGELGLMLFKIKKFSEAKNEINLAIRLNPENYSSYYYLGKIQKEEKDFISALKTFEKAQRDPEFKIKSIIEHGSCYMMCNRIDNAAVDFQRAIELDKTNMLPETLYARYFLASCYEKNRKLDLAIEQWTYIYNRNKSFRDVAAKLSEYSDLNANDYLKDYLTCANEEFALICKNAADKALKLEILTCESKKWGCAITAVDKREENWMAIRKQVSLYCFYREPNPLEDRVVQETLESLRKVNCQKAVLLSSSGFSLQAKRYAEGRPIELFDKPKLESILTAAGTK
;
A
#
# COMPACT_ATOMS: atom_id res chain seq x y z
N MET A 1 28.83 -69.30 8.73
CA MET A 1 27.82 -68.51 7.99
C MET A 1 26.43 -68.50 8.66
N ILE A 2 26.03 -69.54 9.40
CA ILE A 2 24.68 -69.61 10.02
C ILE A 2 24.57 -68.73 11.29
N ILE A 3 25.65 -68.59 12.07
CA ILE A 3 25.67 -67.77 13.30
C ILE A 3 25.61 -66.26 12.99
N SER A 4 26.23 -65.80 11.91
CA SER A 4 26.18 -64.41 11.47
C SER A 4 24.80 -63.99 10.94
N LEU A 5 24.10 -64.91 10.27
CA LEU A 5 22.74 -64.68 9.79
C LEU A 5 21.74 -64.62 10.96
N ALA A 6 21.90 -65.50 11.95
CA ALA A 6 21.09 -65.49 13.17
C ALA A 6 21.29 -64.21 14.00
N ILE A 7 22.50 -63.67 14.11
CA ILE A 7 22.76 -62.41 14.85
C ILE A 7 22.14 -61.20 14.14
N VAL A 8 22.16 -61.16 12.80
CA VAL A 8 21.53 -60.09 12.00
C VAL A 8 20.00 -60.17 12.11
N VAL A 9 19.43 -61.36 12.05
CA VAL A 9 17.97 -61.58 12.18
C VAL A 9 17.49 -61.33 13.62
N ILE A 10 18.25 -61.73 14.64
CA ILE A 10 17.93 -61.46 16.05
C ILE A 10 18.08 -59.96 16.38
N LYS A 11 19.08 -59.25 15.83
CA LYS A 11 19.17 -57.78 15.98
C LYS A 11 17.97 -57.07 15.34
N ASN A 12 17.56 -57.45 14.14
CA ASN A 12 16.39 -56.84 13.49
C ASN A 12 15.07 -57.13 14.22
N ILE A 13 14.93 -58.26 14.92
CA ILE A 13 13.70 -58.62 15.64
C ILE A 13 13.69 -58.09 17.10
N VAL A 14 14.85 -57.97 17.76
CA VAL A 14 14.95 -57.50 19.16
C VAL A 14 15.03 -55.96 19.25
N MET A 15 15.61 -55.28 18.26
CA MET A 15 15.91 -53.85 18.34
C MET A 15 14.79 -52.82 18.06
N PRO A 16 13.66 -53.12 17.39
CA PRO A 16 12.49 -52.22 17.44
C PRO A 16 11.98 -51.98 18.89
N LYS A 17 12.36 -52.85 19.85
CA LYS A 17 11.96 -52.75 21.26
C LYS A 17 12.63 -51.63 22.06
N LYS A 18 13.74 -51.02 21.60
CA LYS A 18 14.39 -49.89 22.32
C LYS A 18 13.83 -48.53 21.90
N ALA A 19 13.55 -48.34 20.60
CA ALA A 19 12.89 -47.13 20.11
C ALA A 19 11.43 -47.02 20.62
N SER A 20 10.75 -48.16 20.84
CA SER A 20 9.40 -48.19 21.43
C SER A 20 9.31 -47.70 22.88
N ALA A 21 10.44 -47.53 23.58
CA ALA A 21 10.48 -46.90 24.90
C ALA A 21 10.39 -45.37 24.84
N ILE A 22 10.76 -44.74 23.71
CA ILE A 22 10.76 -43.28 23.54
C ILE A 22 9.34 -42.70 23.64
N PRO A 23 8.30 -43.26 22.98
CA PRO A 23 6.91 -42.83 23.15
C PRO A 23 6.45 -42.79 24.60
N LYS A 24 6.82 -43.82 25.39
CA LYS A 24 6.46 -43.92 26.80
C LYS A 24 7.07 -42.77 27.61
N LEU A 25 8.33 -42.42 27.35
CA LEU A 25 9.00 -41.28 27.99
C LEU A 25 8.36 -39.94 27.61
N ILE A 26 7.97 -39.77 26.35
CA ILE A 26 7.26 -38.57 25.87
C ILE A 26 5.91 -38.42 26.58
N LYS A 27 5.13 -39.51 26.68
CA LYS A 27 3.83 -39.54 27.40
C LYS A 27 3.98 -39.21 28.89
N GLN A 28 5.08 -39.62 29.52
CA GLN A 28 5.40 -39.31 30.92
C GLN A 28 5.94 -37.88 31.14
N GLY A 29 6.01 -37.05 30.09
CA GLY A 29 6.55 -35.69 30.19
C GLY A 29 8.09 -35.63 30.30
N ARG A 30 8.79 -36.77 30.24
CA ARG A 30 10.25 -36.88 30.37
C ARG A 30 10.94 -36.61 29.03
N THR A 31 10.66 -35.45 28.41
CA THR A 31 11.12 -35.09 27.06
C THR A 31 12.65 -35.10 26.92
N GLN A 32 13.39 -34.58 27.91
CA GLN A 32 14.86 -34.55 27.84
C GLN A 32 15.49 -35.96 27.88
N ASN A 33 14.90 -36.89 28.63
CA ASN A 33 15.34 -38.28 28.64
C ASN A 33 15.04 -38.98 27.31
N ALA A 34 13.89 -38.67 26.70
CA ALA A 34 13.53 -39.16 25.36
C ALA A 34 14.52 -38.67 24.29
N ILE A 35 14.88 -37.38 24.32
CA ILE A 35 15.90 -36.79 23.42
C ILE A 35 17.24 -37.50 23.59
N LYS A 36 17.71 -37.66 24.84
CA LYS A 36 18.99 -38.33 25.13
C LYS A 36 19.00 -39.77 24.60
N LEU A 37 17.93 -40.51 24.83
CA LEU A 37 17.79 -41.89 24.35
C LEU A 37 17.75 -41.95 22.82
N ALA A 38 16.97 -41.08 22.17
CA ALA A 38 16.89 -41.02 20.71
C ALA A 38 18.26 -40.74 20.07
N LYS A 39 19.00 -39.74 20.60
CA LYS A 39 20.37 -39.43 20.14
C LYS A 39 21.33 -40.59 20.33
N GLN A 40 21.25 -41.31 21.45
CA GLN A 40 22.08 -42.51 21.68
C GLN A 40 21.79 -43.64 20.68
N ILE A 41 20.54 -43.77 20.25
CA ILE A 41 20.15 -44.74 19.21
C ILE A 41 20.70 -44.29 17.85
N ILE A 42 20.50 -43.02 17.48
CA ILE A 42 20.99 -42.45 16.21
C ILE A 42 22.51 -42.55 16.09
N LEU A 43 23.27 -42.34 17.18
CA LEU A 43 24.73 -42.50 17.19
C LEU A 43 25.18 -43.93 16.83
N LYS A 44 24.37 -44.95 17.15
CA LYS A 44 24.67 -46.35 16.83
C LYS A 44 24.09 -46.76 15.48
N GLU A 45 22.95 -46.18 15.12
CA GLU A 45 22.16 -46.49 13.93
C GLU A 45 21.68 -45.19 13.27
N PRO A 46 22.53 -44.56 12.43
CA PRO A 46 22.22 -43.25 11.85
C PRO A 46 21.01 -43.20 10.91
N LYS A 47 20.44 -44.36 10.53
CA LYS A 47 19.25 -44.49 9.68
C LYS A 47 18.01 -44.97 10.44
N ASN A 48 18.04 -44.98 11.78
CA ASN A 48 16.90 -45.42 12.59
C ASN A 48 15.76 -44.38 12.54
N TYR A 49 14.87 -44.53 11.58
CA TYR A 49 13.79 -43.56 11.32
C TYR A 49 12.83 -43.39 12.50
N LEU A 50 12.60 -44.42 13.33
CA LEU A 50 11.78 -44.29 14.54
C LEU A 50 12.44 -43.35 15.56
N ALA A 51 13.75 -43.45 15.74
CA ALA A 51 14.50 -42.57 16.63
C ALA A 51 14.48 -41.11 16.13
N HIS A 52 14.68 -40.89 14.83
CA HIS A 52 14.55 -39.57 14.20
C HIS A 52 13.13 -39.00 14.34
N TYR A 53 12.09 -39.80 14.09
CA TYR A 53 10.70 -39.37 14.23
C TYR A 53 10.37 -38.91 15.65
N TYR A 54 10.72 -39.71 16.66
CA TYR A 54 10.45 -39.32 18.05
C TYR A 54 11.36 -38.18 18.53
N LEU A 55 12.59 -38.07 18.02
CA LEU A 55 13.44 -36.91 18.28
C LEU A 55 12.81 -35.63 17.70
N GLY A 56 12.30 -35.68 16.48
CA GLY A 56 11.55 -34.59 15.86
C GLY A 56 10.32 -34.20 16.68
N LYS A 57 9.53 -35.18 17.15
CA LYS A 57 8.40 -34.94 18.08
C LYS A 57 8.83 -34.24 19.36
N CYS A 58 9.96 -34.64 19.96
CA CYS A 58 10.51 -33.98 21.13
C CYS A 58 10.93 -32.54 20.83
N TYR A 59 11.56 -32.28 19.68
CA TYR A 59 11.92 -30.93 19.27
C TYR A 59 10.71 -30.03 19.02
N LEU A 60 9.63 -30.55 18.44
CA LEU A 60 8.38 -29.80 18.31
C LEU A 60 7.81 -29.39 19.68
N LYS A 61 7.87 -30.29 20.68
CA LYS A 61 7.44 -29.99 22.05
C LYS A 61 8.31 -28.93 22.75
N ASP A 62 9.60 -28.89 22.41
CA ASP A 62 10.55 -27.87 22.88
C ASP A 62 10.52 -26.57 22.02
N ASN A 63 9.54 -26.41 21.11
CA ASN A 63 9.44 -25.31 20.14
C ASN A 63 10.64 -25.17 19.18
N LYS A 64 11.47 -26.21 19.05
CA LYS A 64 12.64 -26.26 18.15
C LYS A 64 12.25 -26.81 16.78
N SER A 65 11.35 -26.09 16.11
CA SER A 65 10.70 -26.56 14.88
C SER A 65 11.66 -26.80 13.70
N GLU A 66 12.73 -26.02 13.59
CA GLU A 66 13.74 -26.21 12.54
C GLU A 66 14.53 -27.52 12.70
N LEU A 67 14.91 -27.87 13.93
CA LEU A 67 15.54 -29.15 14.22
C LEU A 67 14.59 -30.30 13.92
N ALA A 68 13.31 -30.15 14.25
CA ALA A 68 12.30 -31.16 13.94
C ALA A 68 12.17 -31.40 12.41
N ILE A 69 12.25 -30.35 11.59
CA ILE A 69 12.22 -30.47 10.13
C ILE A 69 13.40 -31.31 9.61
N LEU A 70 14.60 -31.11 10.15
CA LEU A 70 15.78 -31.89 9.77
C LEU A 70 15.61 -33.38 10.12
N GLU A 71 15.11 -33.67 11.32
CA GLU A 71 14.84 -35.05 11.71
C GLU A 71 13.74 -35.68 10.84
N TYR A 72 12.67 -34.94 10.53
CA TYR A 72 11.59 -35.43 9.66
C TYR A 72 12.02 -35.61 8.21
N GLN A 73 12.96 -34.81 7.71
CA GLN A 73 13.55 -35.04 6.40
C GLN A 73 14.25 -36.40 6.35
N LEU A 74 15.04 -36.74 7.37
CA LEU A 74 15.68 -38.07 7.47
C LEU A 74 14.67 -39.21 7.58
N VAL A 75 13.55 -39.01 8.29
CA VAL A 75 12.45 -39.97 8.32
C VAL A 75 11.87 -40.16 6.92
N ASN A 76 11.58 -39.09 6.19
CA ASN A 76 11.03 -39.17 4.85
C ASN A 76 12.00 -39.84 3.83
N GLU A 77 13.31 -39.78 4.07
CA GLU A 77 14.33 -40.41 3.22
C GLU A 77 14.59 -41.90 3.57
N CYS A 78 14.54 -42.27 4.85
CA CYS A 78 14.99 -43.59 5.32
C CYS A 78 13.86 -44.50 5.86
N ALA A 79 12.64 -44.01 6.04
CA ALA A 79 11.59 -44.80 6.66
C ALA A 79 11.08 -45.93 5.76
N VAL A 80 10.85 -47.08 6.40
CA VAL A 80 10.03 -48.16 5.84
C VAL A 80 8.67 -48.04 6.51
N PHE A 81 7.74 -47.37 5.83
CA PHE A 81 6.40 -47.15 6.35
C PHE A 81 5.59 -48.45 6.36
N GLY A 82 4.77 -48.65 7.40
CA GLY A 82 4.02 -49.89 7.64
C GLY A 82 4.39 -50.61 8.94
N GLU A 83 5.60 -50.36 9.48
CA GLU A 83 6.00 -50.79 10.83
C GLU A 83 6.25 -49.58 11.74
N GLY A 84 5.39 -49.38 12.75
CA GLY A 84 5.60 -48.44 13.86
C GLY A 84 5.13 -46.99 13.67
N ILE A 85 5.12 -46.44 12.45
CA ILE A 85 4.58 -45.10 12.14
C ILE A 85 3.64 -45.21 10.93
N ASP A 86 2.47 -44.57 11.03
CA ASP A 86 1.54 -44.40 9.91
C ASP A 86 2.08 -43.34 8.93
N GLU A 87 2.20 -43.72 7.65
CA GLU A 87 2.78 -42.84 6.63
C GLU A 87 1.93 -41.60 6.37
N ILE A 88 0.61 -41.75 6.35
CA ILE A 88 -0.32 -40.68 6.04
C ILE A 88 -0.26 -39.64 7.16
N ASP A 89 -0.31 -40.06 8.41
CA ASP A 89 -0.20 -39.17 9.58
C ASP A 89 1.16 -38.45 9.61
N PHE A 90 2.25 -39.18 9.36
CA PHE A 90 3.59 -38.59 9.29
C PHE A 90 3.68 -37.53 8.18
N LYS A 91 3.23 -37.83 6.95
CA LYS A 91 3.27 -36.89 5.83
C LYS A 91 2.37 -35.68 6.07
N LYS A 92 1.21 -35.86 6.71
CA LYS A 92 0.32 -34.74 7.11
C LYS A 92 1.04 -33.81 8.07
N GLU A 93 1.62 -34.35 9.14
CA GLU A 93 2.33 -33.54 10.13
C GLU A 93 3.57 -32.85 9.55
N TYR A 94 4.38 -33.58 8.77
CA TYR A 94 5.55 -33.02 8.13
C TYR A 94 5.17 -31.94 7.12
N GLY A 95 4.15 -32.18 6.29
CA GLY A 95 3.61 -31.19 5.35
C GLY A 95 3.11 -29.92 6.03
N GLN A 96 2.37 -30.04 7.15
CA GLN A 96 1.94 -28.88 7.96
C GLN A 96 3.13 -28.10 8.53
N LEU A 97 4.14 -28.80 9.03
CA LEU A 97 5.36 -28.18 9.56
C LEU A 97 6.12 -27.41 8.46
N LEU A 98 6.22 -27.99 7.26
CA LEU A 98 6.84 -27.34 6.10
C LEU A 98 6.08 -26.07 5.68
N LEU A 99 4.75 -26.10 5.65
CA LEU A 99 3.94 -24.91 5.34
C LEU A 99 4.14 -23.79 6.37
N LYS A 100 4.19 -24.14 7.66
CA LYS A 100 4.43 -23.17 8.75
C LYS A 100 5.79 -22.47 8.61
N HIS A 101 6.77 -23.13 8.01
CA HIS A 101 8.12 -22.59 7.75
C HIS A 101 8.32 -22.10 6.32
N HIS A 102 7.23 -21.85 5.57
CA HIS A 102 7.26 -21.35 4.19
C HIS A 102 8.06 -22.22 3.20
N LYS A 103 8.30 -23.49 3.52
CA LYS A 103 8.92 -24.49 2.62
C LYS A 103 7.89 -25.06 1.65
N THR A 104 7.31 -24.19 0.82
CA THR A 104 6.13 -24.49 -0.01
C THR A 104 6.35 -25.58 -1.05
N ALA A 105 7.55 -25.64 -1.67
CA ALA A 105 7.85 -26.66 -2.68
C ALA A 105 7.93 -28.09 -2.10
N GLU A 106 8.54 -28.25 -0.92
CA GLU A 106 8.61 -29.52 -0.21
C GLU A 106 7.23 -29.93 0.33
N ALA A 107 6.47 -28.96 0.85
CA ALA A 107 5.09 -29.19 1.29
C ALA A 107 4.20 -29.65 0.13
N LEU A 108 4.32 -29.01 -1.05
CA LEU A 108 3.54 -29.39 -2.23
C LEU A 108 3.78 -30.85 -2.62
N LYS A 109 5.05 -31.30 -2.64
CA LYS A 109 5.39 -32.70 -2.92
C LYS A 109 4.72 -33.65 -1.92
N ASN A 110 4.78 -33.32 -0.62
CA ASN A 110 4.13 -34.11 0.42
C ASN A 110 2.61 -34.19 0.24
N TYR A 111 1.95 -33.05 0.01
CA TYR A 111 0.50 -33.01 -0.15
C TYR A 111 0.02 -33.65 -1.45
N LEU A 112 0.80 -33.60 -2.54
CA LEU A 112 0.50 -34.35 -3.76
C LEU A 112 0.52 -35.86 -3.50
N LEU A 113 1.51 -36.37 -2.77
CA LEU A 113 1.52 -37.78 -2.35
C LEU A 113 0.32 -38.10 -1.46
N LEU A 114 -0.03 -37.23 -0.51
CA LEU A 114 -1.22 -37.41 0.33
C LEU A 114 -2.52 -37.47 -0.48
N THR A 115 -2.66 -36.71 -1.57
CA THR A 115 -3.83 -36.82 -2.46
C THR A 115 -3.91 -38.17 -3.19
N GLN A 116 -2.79 -38.84 -3.41
CA GLN A 116 -2.73 -40.19 -3.99
C GLN A 116 -2.99 -41.29 -2.95
N MET A 117 -2.46 -41.12 -1.74
CA MET A 117 -2.59 -42.08 -0.65
C MET A 117 -3.95 -42.05 0.04
N ASP A 118 -4.56 -40.87 0.13
CA ASP A 118 -5.87 -40.64 0.77
C ASP A 118 -6.79 -39.84 -0.18
N PRO A 119 -7.29 -40.46 -1.27
CA PRO A 119 -8.04 -39.76 -2.32
C PRO A 119 -9.41 -39.22 -1.90
N HIS A 120 -9.92 -39.62 -0.74
CA HIS A 120 -11.21 -39.21 -0.19
C HIS A 120 -11.08 -38.13 0.90
N ASN A 121 -9.91 -37.54 1.05
CA ASN A 121 -9.67 -36.48 2.02
C ASN A 121 -9.64 -35.10 1.34
N ALA A 122 -10.74 -34.35 1.48
CA ALA A 122 -10.90 -33.03 0.88
C ALA A 122 -9.83 -32.02 1.32
N GLU A 123 -9.34 -32.12 2.57
CA GLU A 123 -8.35 -31.19 3.12
C GLU A 123 -7.02 -31.26 2.36
N ASN A 124 -6.58 -32.46 1.96
CA ASN A 124 -5.36 -32.62 1.17
C ASN A 124 -5.45 -31.86 -0.16
N TYR A 125 -6.58 -32.00 -0.87
CA TYR A 125 -6.83 -31.28 -2.12
C TYR A 125 -6.95 -29.77 -1.90
N PHE A 126 -7.63 -29.34 -0.83
CA PHE A 126 -7.75 -27.93 -0.47
C PHE A 126 -6.37 -27.29 -0.22
N ILE A 127 -5.48 -27.98 0.48
CA ILE A 127 -4.11 -27.49 0.76
C ILE A 127 -3.29 -27.41 -0.53
N VAL A 128 -3.33 -28.43 -1.40
CA VAL A 128 -2.66 -28.36 -2.72
C VAL A 128 -3.19 -27.19 -3.55
N GLY A 129 -4.51 -27.01 -3.59
CA GLY A 129 -5.14 -25.89 -4.29
C GLY A 129 -4.67 -24.54 -3.75
N THR A 130 -4.57 -24.40 -2.44
CA THR A 130 -4.05 -23.20 -1.76
C THR A 130 -2.61 -22.91 -2.15
N ILE A 131 -1.74 -23.92 -2.15
CA ILE A 131 -0.33 -23.77 -2.55
C ILE A 131 -0.23 -23.32 -4.02
N TYR A 132 -1.04 -23.90 -4.91
CA TYR A 132 -1.04 -23.49 -6.33
C TYR A 132 -1.57 -22.08 -6.54
N ARG A 133 -2.61 -21.67 -5.79
CA ARG A 133 -3.15 -20.32 -5.81
C ARG A 133 -2.08 -19.31 -5.42
N ASP A 134 -1.36 -19.58 -4.33
CA ASP A 134 -0.31 -18.69 -3.81
C ASP A 134 0.89 -18.63 -4.75
N ALA A 135 1.14 -19.71 -5.51
CA ALA A 135 2.12 -19.75 -6.59
C ALA A 135 1.65 -19.11 -7.91
N GLY A 136 0.45 -18.50 -7.95
CA GLY A 136 -0.11 -17.86 -9.14
C GLY A 136 -0.62 -18.83 -10.22
N LYS A 137 -0.65 -20.14 -9.95
CA LYS A 137 -1.10 -21.17 -10.89
C LYS A 137 -2.61 -21.41 -10.77
N ALA A 138 -3.40 -20.42 -11.21
CA ALA A 138 -4.85 -20.37 -11.01
C ALA A 138 -5.60 -21.58 -11.59
N ASP A 139 -5.23 -22.08 -12.77
CA ASP A 139 -5.91 -23.20 -13.43
C ASP A 139 -5.75 -24.51 -12.64
N LEU A 140 -4.56 -24.75 -12.11
CA LEU A 140 -4.30 -25.91 -11.24
C LEU A 140 -5.09 -25.78 -9.94
N ALA A 141 -5.02 -24.62 -9.29
CA ALA A 141 -5.74 -24.35 -8.05
C ALA A 141 -7.26 -24.62 -8.20
N LEU A 142 -7.86 -24.14 -9.29
CA LEU A 142 -9.27 -24.37 -9.61
C LEU A 142 -9.61 -25.87 -9.65
N GLY A 143 -8.79 -26.70 -10.29
CA GLY A 143 -8.99 -28.15 -10.36
C GLY A 143 -8.97 -28.82 -8.99
N TYR A 144 -8.00 -28.45 -8.13
CA TYR A 144 -7.87 -28.99 -6.79
C TYR A 144 -9.01 -28.55 -5.86
N PHE A 145 -9.43 -27.28 -5.91
CA PHE A 145 -10.59 -26.83 -5.13
C PHE A 145 -11.89 -27.50 -5.57
N LYS A 146 -12.11 -27.68 -6.89
CA LYS A 146 -13.24 -28.48 -7.40
C LYS A 146 -13.24 -29.90 -6.85
N LYS A 147 -12.08 -30.54 -6.80
CA LYS A 147 -11.96 -31.89 -6.24
C LYS A 147 -12.26 -31.91 -4.73
N ALA A 148 -11.77 -30.93 -3.99
CA ALA A 148 -12.04 -30.80 -2.56
C ALA A 148 -13.55 -30.68 -2.26
N VAL A 149 -14.28 -29.78 -2.94
CA VAL A 149 -15.74 -29.61 -2.72
C VAL A 149 -16.56 -30.80 -3.24
N THR A 150 -16.03 -31.55 -4.22
CA THR A 150 -16.67 -32.78 -4.71
C THR A 150 -16.60 -33.90 -3.66
N ILE A 151 -15.46 -33.98 -2.94
CA ILE A 151 -15.23 -34.97 -1.88
C ILE A 151 -16.01 -34.58 -0.62
N ASP A 152 -15.89 -33.34 -0.17
CA ASP A 152 -16.62 -32.81 0.99
C ASP A 152 -17.43 -31.57 0.60
N LYS A 153 -18.74 -31.79 0.42
CA LYS A 153 -19.73 -30.75 0.08
C LYS A 153 -19.98 -29.74 1.21
N ARG A 154 -19.39 -29.94 2.39
CA ARG A 154 -19.51 -29.05 3.56
C ARG A 154 -18.20 -28.31 3.85
N HIS A 155 -17.20 -28.43 2.98
CA HIS A 155 -15.90 -27.74 3.15
C HIS A 155 -16.01 -26.25 2.81
N ALA A 156 -16.37 -25.45 3.82
CA ALA A 156 -16.66 -24.03 3.66
C ALA A 156 -15.50 -23.22 3.04
N LYS A 157 -14.25 -23.54 3.42
CA LYS A 157 -13.06 -22.84 2.90
C LYS A 157 -12.83 -23.17 1.43
N ALA A 158 -12.95 -24.45 1.05
CA ALA A 158 -12.80 -24.86 -0.35
C ALA A 158 -13.86 -24.24 -1.25
N HIS A 159 -15.12 -24.15 -0.81
CA HIS A 159 -16.18 -23.44 -1.54
C HIS A 159 -15.83 -21.94 -1.74
N GLY A 160 -15.32 -21.26 -0.70
CA GLY A 160 -14.93 -19.86 -0.79
C GLY A 160 -13.78 -19.63 -1.78
N GLU A 161 -12.76 -20.48 -1.73
CA GLU A 161 -11.61 -20.42 -2.65
C GLU A 161 -11.99 -20.78 -4.09
N LEU A 162 -12.85 -21.78 -4.28
CA LEU A 162 -13.39 -22.12 -5.60
C LEU A 162 -14.17 -20.95 -6.18
N GLY A 163 -15.04 -20.34 -5.39
CA GLY A 163 -15.79 -19.15 -5.76
C GLY A 163 -14.90 -17.97 -6.14
N LEU A 164 -13.82 -17.73 -5.39
CA LEU A 164 -12.80 -16.74 -5.73
C LEU A 164 -12.11 -17.06 -7.07
N MET A 165 -11.69 -18.30 -7.30
CA MET A 165 -11.05 -18.67 -8.57
C MET A 165 -12.01 -18.47 -9.75
N LEU A 166 -13.28 -18.87 -9.60
CA LEU A 166 -14.34 -18.65 -10.60
C LEU A 166 -14.59 -17.16 -10.86
N PHE A 167 -14.56 -16.32 -9.82
CA PHE A 167 -14.67 -14.87 -9.94
C PHE A 167 -13.52 -14.28 -10.78
N LYS A 168 -12.28 -14.72 -10.53
CA LYS A 168 -11.10 -14.24 -11.29
C LYS A 168 -11.18 -14.55 -12.78
N ILE A 169 -11.77 -15.70 -13.15
CA ILE A 169 -12.01 -16.08 -14.55
C ILE A 169 -13.38 -15.61 -15.09
N LYS A 170 -14.02 -14.64 -14.41
CA LYS A 170 -15.29 -13.98 -14.80
C LYS A 170 -16.51 -14.92 -14.92
N LYS A 171 -16.47 -16.09 -14.28
CA LYS A 171 -17.63 -17.00 -14.17
C LYS A 171 -18.51 -16.59 -12.98
N PHE A 172 -19.13 -15.41 -13.06
CA PHE A 172 -19.80 -14.78 -11.92
C PHE A 172 -20.98 -15.60 -11.36
N SER A 173 -21.77 -16.26 -12.21
CA SER A 173 -22.90 -17.09 -11.75
C SER A 173 -22.43 -18.31 -10.94
N GLU A 174 -21.45 -19.06 -11.46
CA GLU A 174 -20.84 -20.20 -10.74
C GLU A 174 -20.17 -19.71 -9.45
N ALA A 175 -19.40 -18.61 -9.52
CA ALA A 175 -18.74 -18.02 -8.35
C ALA A 175 -19.73 -17.66 -7.24
N LYS A 176 -20.85 -17.01 -7.59
CA LYS A 176 -21.89 -16.60 -6.64
C LYS A 176 -22.50 -17.81 -5.91
N ASN A 177 -22.72 -18.92 -6.61
CA ASN A 177 -23.25 -20.14 -5.99
C ASN A 177 -22.27 -20.72 -4.95
N GLU A 178 -21.01 -20.87 -5.32
CA GLU A 178 -19.96 -21.40 -4.44
C GLU A 178 -19.71 -20.48 -3.23
N ILE A 179 -19.67 -19.16 -3.45
CA ILE A 179 -19.51 -18.15 -2.40
C ILE A 179 -20.71 -18.17 -1.42
N ASN A 180 -21.94 -18.29 -1.93
CA ASN A 180 -23.12 -18.37 -1.07
C ASN A 180 -23.13 -19.66 -0.23
N LEU A 181 -22.65 -20.78 -0.78
CA LEU A 181 -22.45 -22.01 -0.01
C LEU A 181 -21.38 -21.83 1.07
N ALA A 182 -20.25 -21.21 0.75
CA ALA A 182 -19.19 -20.90 1.70
C ALA A 182 -19.70 -20.06 2.88
N ILE A 183 -20.49 -19.01 2.59
CA ILE A 183 -21.11 -18.14 3.61
C ILE A 183 -22.14 -18.89 4.46
N ARG A 184 -22.94 -19.76 3.84
CA ARG A 184 -23.93 -20.58 4.57
C ARG A 184 -23.25 -21.56 5.52
N LEU A 185 -22.17 -22.19 5.09
CA LEU A 185 -21.42 -23.17 5.88
C LEU A 185 -20.55 -22.50 6.95
N ASN A 186 -19.99 -21.32 6.66
CA ASN A 186 -19.23 -20.51 7.60
C ASN A 186 -19.58 -19.00 7.44
N PRO A 187 -20.46 -18.46 8.29
CA PRO A 187 -20.84 -17.06 8.26
C PRO A 187 -19.73 -16.06 8.59
N GLU A 188 -18.57 -16.52 9.07
CA GLU A 188 -17.40 -15.67 9.36
C GLU A 188 -16.38 -15.64 8.21
N ASN A 189 -16.70 -16.26 7.06
CA ASN A 189 -15.88 -16.19 5.87
C ASN A 189 -16.01 -14.81 5.19
N TYR A 190 -15.33 -13.80 5.73
CA TYR A 190 -15.41 -12.40 5.28
C TYR A 190 -14.86 -12.16 3.87
N SER A 191 -13.86 -12.93 3.44
CA SER A 191 -13.38 -12.88 2.06
C SER A 191 -14.49 -13.25 1.06
N SER A 192 -15.33 -14.22 1.41
CA SER A 192 -16.48 -14.62 0.59
C SER A 192 -17.51 -13.49 0.48
N TYR A 193 -17.76 -12.73 1.54
CA TYR A 193 -18.61 -11.52 1.46
C TYR A 193 -17.99 -10.45 0.54
N TYR A 194 -16.68 -10.21 0.62
CA TYR A 194 -16.03 -9.23 -0.26
C TYR A 194 -16.25 -9.58 -1.74
N TYR A 195 -16.00 -10.83 -2.14
CA TYR A 195 -16.19 -11.23 -3.54
C TYR A 195 -17.67 -11.30 -3.94
N LEU A 196 -18.59 -11.66 -3.04
CA LEU A 196 -20.03 -11.56 -3.29
C LEU A 196 -20.44 -10.11 -3.57
N GLY A 197 -19.94 -9.16 -2.78
CA GLY A 197 -20.22 -7.73 -2.95
C GLY A 197 -19.71 -7.23 -4.31
N LYS A 198 -18.53 -7.68 -4.75
CA LYS A 198 -18.02 -7.37 -6.09
C LYS A 198 -18.93 -7.92 -7.19
N ILE A 199 -19.38 -9.17 -7.07
CA ILE A 199 -20.31 -9.77 -8.04
C ILE A 199 -21.63 -8.98 -8.09
N GLN A 200 -22.22 -8.66 -6.93
CA GLN A 200 -23.46 -7.88 -6.85
C GLN A 200 -23.31 -6.48 -7.46
N LYS A 201 -22.14 -5.84 -7.27
CA LYS A 201 -21.83 -4.55 -7.88
C LYS A 201 -21.76 -4.65 -9.42
N GLU A 202 -21.14 -5.69 -9.97
CA GLU A 202 -21.12 -5.95 -11.42
C GLU A 202 -22.53 -6.22 -11.96
N GLU A 203 -23.38 -6.90 -11.18
CA GLU A 203 -24.80 -7.11 -11.46
C GLU A 203 -25.65 -5.84 -11.29
N LYS A 204 -25.06 -4.71 -10.85
CA LYS A 204 -25.72 -3.44 -10.50
C LYS A 204 -26.74 -3.54 -9.35
N ASP A 205 -26.70 -4.63 -8.57
CA ASP A 205 -27.45 -4.75 -7.32
C ASP A 205 -26.69 -4.05 -6.19
N PHE A 206 -26.68 -2.72 -6.24
CA PHE A 206 -25.92 -1.90 -5.30
C PHE A 206 -26.46 -2.01 -3.86
N ILE A 207 -27.77 -2.27 -3.69
CA ILE A 207 -28.39 -2.38 -2.36
C ILE A 207 -27.86 -3.60 -1.64
N SER A 208 -27.81 -4.76 -2.31
CA SER A 208 -27.21 -5.96 -1.73
C SER A 208 -25.70 -5.79 -1.57
N ALA A 209 -25.02 -5.20 -2.57
CA ALA A 209 -23.58 -4.98 -2.50
C ALA A 209 -23.15 -4.17 -1.27
N LEU A 210 -23.86 -3.08 -0.95
CA LEU A 210 -23.59 -2.27 0.25
C LEU A 210 -23.63 -3.12 1.53
N LYS A 211 -24.71 -3.88 1.76
CA LYS A 211 -24.86 -4.76 2.93
C LYS A 211 -23.77 -5.82 2.99
N THR A 212 -23.40 -6.37 1.83
CA THR A 212 -22.39 -7.42 1.73
C THR A 212 -20.99 -6.88 2.02
N PHE A 213 -20.64 -5.71 1.46
CA PHE A 213 -19.38 -5.05 1.77
C PHE A 213 -19.28 -4.63 3.23
N GLU A 214 -20.37 -4.17 3.85
CA GLU A 214 -20.40 -3.87 5.29
C GLU A 214 -20.01 -5.09 6.13
N LYS A 215 -20.51 -6.29 5.79
CA LYS A 215 -20.08 -7.53 6.46
C LYS A 215 -18.61 -7.85 6.24
N ALA A 216 -18.09 -7.62 5.03
CA ALA A 216 -16.69 -7.85 4.70
C ALA A 216 -15.72 -6.91 5.48
N GLN A 217 -16.20 -5.77 5.96
CA GLN A 217 -15.38 -4.82 6.74
C GLN A 217 -14.91 -5.37 8.11
N ARG A 218 -15.47 -6.48 8.58
CA ARG A 218 -15.09 -7.11 9.85
C ARG A 218 -13.70 -7.74 9.81
N ASP A 219 -13.21 -8.09 8.62
CA ASP A 219 -11.87 -8.62 8.43
C ASP A 219 -10.87 -7.48 8.16
N PRO A 220 -9.80 -7.34 8.97
CA PRO A 220 -8.76 -6.34 8.74
C PRO A 220 -8.15 -6.37 7.32
N GLU A 221 -8.00 -7.54 6.71
CA GLU A 221 -7.43 -7.69 5.37
C GLU A 221 -8.34 -7.05 4.29
N PHE A 222 -9.66 -7.17 4.47
CA PHE A 222 -10.65 -6.67 3.53
C PHE A 222 -11.26 -5.34 3.94
N LYS A 223 -10.97 -4.81 5.13
CA LYS A 223 -11.64 -3.63 5.68
C LYS A 223 -11.54 -2.41 4.78
N ILE A 224 -10.32 -1.99 4.44
CA ILE A 224 -10.10 -0.80 3.60
C ILE A 224 -10.65 -1.03 2.19
N LYS A 225 -10.37 -2.20 1.58
CA LYS A 225 -10.87 -2.58 0.26
C LYS A 225 -12.40 -2.55 0.20
N SER A 226 -13.07 -3.08 1.22
CA SER A 226 -14.53 -3.13 1.32
C SER A 226 -15.14 -1.75 1.52
N ILE A 227 -14.50 -0.85 2.29
CA ILE A 227 -14.98 0.54 2.44
C ILE A 227 -14.89 1.28 1.11
N ILE A 228 -13.81 1.11 0.35
CA ILE A 228 -13.65 1.74 -0.97
C ILE A 228 -14.71 1.22 -1.94
N GLU A 229 -14.92 -0.10 -2.01
CA GLU A 229 -15.93 -0.69 -2.88
C GLU A 229 -17.37 -0.29 -2.45
N HIS A 230 -17.62 -0.16 -1.15
CA HIS A 230 -18.86 0.36 -0.59
C HIS A 230 -19.11 1.83 -0.98
N GLY A 231 -18.10 2.70 -0.86
CA GLY A 231 -18.16 4.09 -1.33
C GLY A 231 -18.38 4.17 -2.85
N SER A 232 -17.76 3.27 -3.62
CA SER A 232 -17.99 3.16 -5.07
C SER A 232 -19.44 2.81 -5.40
N CYS A 233 -20.08 1.90 -4.64
CA CYS A 233 -21.51 1.63 -4.77
C CYS A 233 -22.36 2.88 -4.52
N TYR A 234 -22.05 3.68 -3.49
CA TYR A 234 -22.74 4.95 -3.28
C TYR A 234 -22.56 5.94 -4.44
N MET A 235 -21.36 6.05 -5.02
CA MET A 235 -21.14 6.89 -6.21
C MET A 235 -22.01 6.45 -7.38
N MET A 236 -22.12 5.14 -7.63
CA MET A 236 -22.94 4.59 -8.72
C MET A 236 -24.44 4.85 -8.50
N CYS A 237 -24.88 4.92 -7.24
CA CYS A 237 -26.23 5.35 -6.86
C CYS A 237 -26.41 6.88 -6.80
N ASN A 238 -25.44 7.66 -7.25
CA ASN A 238 -25.41 9.13 -7.16
C ASN A 238 -25.55 9.69 -5.72
N ARG A 239 -25.17 8.91 -4.71
CA ARG A 239 -25.13 9.30 -3.30
C ARG A 239 -23.74 9.82 -2.95
N ILE A 240 -23.39 10.97 -3.53
CA ILE A 240 -22.02 11.51 -3.53
C ILE A 240 -21.49 11.81 -2.12
N ASP A 241 -22.33 12.36 -1.23
CA ASP A 241 -21.92 12.67 0.14
C ASP A 241 -21.61 11.40 0.95
N ASN A 242 -22.43 10.36 0.81
CA ASN A 242 -22.18 9.07 1.45
C ASN A 242 -20.89 8.42 0.93
N ALA A 243 -20.63 8.51 -0.37
CA ALA A 243 -19.40 8.00 -0.97
C ALA A 243 -18.15 8.74 -0.44
N ALA A 244 -18.22 10.07 -0.34
CA ALA A 244 -17.12 10.88 0.19
C ALA A 244 -16.75 10.48 1.62
N VAL A 245 -17.74 10.21 2.48
CA VAL A 245 -17.52 9.73 3.85
C VAL A 245 -16.76 8.41 3.87
N ASP A 246 -17.14 7.45 3.02
CA ASP A 246 -16.45 6.15 2.95
C ASP A 246 -15.02 6.29 2.45
N PHE A 247 -14.77 7.06 1.39
CA PHE A 247 -13.41 7.24 0.90
C PHE A 247 -12.51 7.95 1.91
N GLN A 248 -13.04 8.97 2.60
CA GLN A 248 -12.32 9.65 3.68
C GLN A 248 -11.97 8.65 4.80
N ARG A 249 -12.93 7.83 5.23
CA ARG A 249 -12.72 6.78 6.24
C ARG A 249 -11.69 5.75 5.80
N ALA A 250 -11.68 5.36 4.53
CA ALA A 250 -10.67 4.44 3.99
C ALA A 250 -9.26 5.02 4.05
N ILE A 251 -9.11 6.32 3.78
CA ILE A 251 -7.83 7.04 3.86
C ILE A 251 -7.36 7.13 5.33
N GLU A 252 -8.25 7.49 6.26
CA GLU A 252 -7.93 7.61 7.69
C GLU A 252 -7.49 6.29 8.35
N LEU A 253 -7.99 5.16 7.84
CA LEU A 253 -7.60 3.83 8.31
C LEU A 253 -6.20 3.41 7.83
N ASP A 254 -5.68 4.00 6.74
CA ASP A 254 -4.31 3.78 6.29
C ASP A 254 -3.32 4.65 7.07
N LYS A 255 -2.95 4.18 8.26
CA LYS A 255 -1.98 4.84 9.14
C LYS A 255 -0.60 4.99 8.50
N THR A 256 -0.26 4.15 7.53
CA THR A 256 1.06 4.16 6.88
C THR A 256 1.13 5.14 5.72
N ASN A 257 -0.02 5.55 5.15
CA ASN A 257 -0.11 6.29 3.89
C ASN A 257 0.66 5.60 2.74
N MET A 258 0.75 4.27 2.77
CA MET A 258 1.53 3.47 1.82
C MET A 258 0.67 2.50 1.01
N LEU A 259 -0.63 2.36 1.31
CA LEU A 259 -1.47 1.40 0.61
C LEU A 259 -1.83 1.92 -0.78
N PRO A 260 -1.54 1.18 -1.88
CA PRO A 260 -1.93 1.60 -3.22
C PRO A 260 -3.44 1.82 -3.38
N GLU A 261 -4.25 1.09 -2.62
CA GLU A 261 -5.71 1.21 -2.61
C GLU A 261 -6.17 2.60 -2.15
N THR A 262 -5.45 3.27 -1.25
CA THR A 262 -5.84 4.60 -0.78
C THR A 262 -5.62 5.70 -1.81
N LEU A 263 -4.76 5.47 -2.82
CA LEU A 263 -4.69 6.37 -3.99
C LEU A 263 -5.99 6.34 -4.80
N TYR A 264 -6.62 5.16 -4.95
CA TYR A 264 -7.94 5.06 -5.57
C TYR A 264 -9.02 5.72 -4.70
N ALA A 265 -8.97 5.54 -3.37
CA ALA A 265 -9.88 6.22 -2.45
C ALA A 265 -9.77 7.76 -2.57
N ARG A 266 -8.56 8.31 -2.58
CA ARG A 266 -8.31 9.75 -2.78
C ARG A 266 -8.81 10.23 -4.13
N TYR A 267 -8.61 9.44 -5.18
CA TYR A 267 -9.08 9.78 -6.52
C TYR A 267 -10.60 9.87 -6.56
N PHE A 268 -11.30 8.87 -6.00
CA PHE A 268 -12.75 8.89 -5.93
C PHE A 268 -13.29 9.99 -5.01
N LEU A 269 -12.60 10.28 -3.90
CA LEU A 269 -12.93 11.42 -3.02
C LEU A 269 -12.79 12.75 -3.77
N ALA A 270 -11.73 12.93 -4.54
CA ALA A 270 -11.54 14.11 -5.39
C ALA A 270 -12.70 14.27 -6.40
N SER A 271 -13.11 13.18 -7.05
CA SER A 271 -14.28 13.19 -7.94
C SER A 271 -15.59 13.52 -7.20
N CYS A 272 -15.76 13.08 -5.95
CA CYS A 272 -16.90 13.48 -5.13
C CYS A 272 -16.88 14.99 -4.83
N TYR A 273 -15.72 15.54 -4.49
CA TYR A 273 -15.55 16.98 -4.25
C TYR A 273 -15.76 17.81 -5.52
N GLU A 274 -15.23 17.36 -6.66
CA GLU A 274 -15.45 17.97 -7.97
C GLU A 274 -16.95 18.04 -8.31
N LYS A 275 -17.68 16.92 -8.16
CA LYS A 275 -19.14 16.88 -8.36
C LYS A 275 -19.90 17.82 -7.43
N ASN A 276 -19.42 17.97 -6.20
CA ASN A 276 -19.99 18.88 -5.21
C ASN A 276 -19.45 20.31 -5.30
N ARG A 277 -18.69 20.65 -6.36
CA ARG A 277 -18.06 21.97 -6.60
C ARG A 277 -17.11 22.44 -5.48
N LYS A 278 -16.55 21.52 -4.71
CA LYS A 278 -15.53 21.77 -3.68
C LYS A 278 -14.13 21.61 -4.28
N LEU A 279 -13.79 22.47 -5.24
CA LEU A 279 -12.60 22.31 -6.09
C LEU A 279 -11.28 22.35 -5.30
N ASP A 280 -11.16 23.20 -4.29
CA ASP A 280 -9.98 23.26 -3.40
C ASP A 280 -9.63 21.89 -2.82
N LEU A 281 -10.64 21.19 -2.28
CA LEU A 281 -10.48 19.88 -1.68
C LEU A 281 -10.18 18.81 -2.74
N ALA A 282 -10.75 18.93 -3.95
CA ALA A 282 -10.44 18.02 -5.06
C ALA A 282 -8.98 18.16 -5.50
N ILE A 283 -8.50 19.39 -5.66
CA ILE A 283 -7.12 19.72 -6.03
C ILE A 283 -6.14 19.23 -4.97
N GLU A 284 -6.46 19.37 -3.68
CA GLU A 284 -5.63 18.84 -2.60
C GLU A 284 -5.42 17.32 -2.76
N GLN A 285 -6.49 16.57 -3.00
CA GLN A 285 -6.41 15.12 -3.18
C GLN A 285 -5.64 14.74 -4.46
N TRP A 286 -5.89 15.43 -5.58
CA TRP A 286 -5.14 15.20 -6.83
C TRP A 286 -3.65 15.52 -6.69
N THR A 287 -3.31 16.61 -6.01
CA THR A 287 -1.92 17.01 -5.74
C THR A 287 -1.21 15.94 -4.92
N TYR A 288 -1.87 15.42 -3.88
CA TYR A 288 -1.34 14.31 -3.09
C TYR A 288 -1.05 13.09 -3.97
N ILE A 289 -2.01 12.70 -4.81
CA ILE A 289 -1.84 11.55 -5.71
C ILE A 289 -0.69 11.78 -6.69
N TYR A 290 -0.61 12.96 -7.30
CA TYR A 290 0.44 13.30 -8.27
C TYR A 290 1.85 13.25 -7.66
N ASN A 291 2.00 13.75 -6.44
CA ASN A 291 3.28 13.71 -5.72
C ASN A 291 3.74 12.28 -5.40
N ARG A 292 2.79 11.34 -5.22
CA ARG A 292 3.09 9.93 -4.99
C ARG A 292 3.29 9.14 -6.28
N ASN A 293 2.44 9.38 -7.27
CA ASN A 293 2.49 8.73 -8.57
C ASN A 293 2.02 9.70 -9.67
N LYS A 294 2.98 10.30 -10.37
CA LYS A 294 2.74 11.28 -11.44
C LYS A 294 1.94 10.71 -12.63
N SER A 295 1.95 9.39 -12.81
CA SER A 295 1.27 8.67 -13.90
C SER A 295 -0.08 8.09 -13.50
N PHE A 296 -0.58 8.42 -12.30
CA PHE A 296 -1.83 7.86 -11.81
C PHE A 296 -3.03 8.43 -12.56
N ARG A 297 -3.63 7.61 -13.43
CA ARG A 297 -4.85 7.95 -14.20
C ARG A 297 -4.68 9.31 -14.92
N ASP A 298 -5.72 10.14 -14.88
CA ASP A 298 -5.84 11.47 -15.48
C ASP A 298 -5.54 12.61 -14.49
N VAL A 299 -4.92 12.32 -13.35
CA VAL A 299 -4.67 13.31 -12.27
C VAL A 299 -3.84 14.49 -12.76
N ALA A 300 -2.82 14.26 -13.59
CA ALA A 300 -2.01 15.34 -14.17
C ALA A 300 -2.84 16.27 -15.07
N ALA A 301 -3.75 15.71 -15.86
CA ALA A 301 -4.66 16.47 -16.70
C ALA A 301 -5.66 17.27 -15.84
N LYS A 302 -6.22 16.65 -14.79
CA LYS A 302 -7.09 17.34 -13.83
C LYS A 302 -6.39 18.53 -13.15
N LEU A 303 -5.17 18.35 -12.68
CA LEU A 303 -4.40 19.47 -12.09
C LEU A 303 -4.12 20.60 -13.09
N SER A 304 -3.89 20.28 -14.37
CA SER A 304 -3.72 21.27 -15.43
C SER A 304 -5.03 21.95 -15.83
N GLU A 305 -6.17 21.24 -15.77
CA GLU A 305 -7.49 21.81 -16.05
C GLU A 305 -7.87 22.85 -15.00
N TYR A 306 -7.52 22.59 -13.73
CA TYR A 306 -7.88 23.45 -12.60
C TYR A 306 -6.76 24.42 -12.17
N SER A 307 -5.59 24.42 -12.81
CA SER A 307 -4.48 25.35 -12.49
C SER A 307 -4.87 26.82 -12.72
N ASP A 308 -5.70 27.07 -13.73
CA ASP A 308 -6.12 28.41 -14.12
C ASP A 308 -7.14 29.01 -13.12
N LEU A 309 -7.87 28.16 -12.40
CA LEU A 309 -8.82 28.61 -11.37
C LEU A 309 -8.10 29.09 -10.11
N ASN A 310 -7.05 28.37 -9.67
CA ASN A 310 -6.23 28.78 -8.53
C ASN A 310 -5.38 30.03 -8.82
N ALA A 311 -4.83 30.16 -10.03
CA ALA A 311 -4.06 31.35 -10.42
C ALA A 311 -4.92 32.63 -10.42
N ASN A 312 -6.20 32.49 -10.78
CA ASN A 312 -7.14 33.61 -10.79
C ASN A 312 -7.51 34.08 -9.37
N ASP A 313 -7.63 33.20 -8.38
CA ASP A 313 -8.03 33.59 -7.02
C ASP A 313 -6.92 34.37 -6.28
N TYR A 314 -5.65 33.95 -6.37
CA TYR A 314 -4.55 34.70 -5.76
C TYR A 314 -4.33 36.07 -6.39
N LEU A 315 -4.43 36.16 -7.72
CA LEU A 315 -4.33 37.45 -8.40
C LEU A 315 -5.55 38.33 -8.08
N LYS A 316 -6.75 37.75 -7.96
CA LYS A 316 -7.94 38.47 -7.55
C LYS A 316 -7.76 39.08 -6.16
N ASP A 317 -7.32 38.30 -5.17
CA ASP A 317 -7.04 38.80 -3.82
C ASP A 317 -5.98 39.91 -3.84
N TYR A 318 -4.89 39.73 -4.60
CA TYR A 318 -3.86 40.75 -4.80
C TYR A 318 -4.42 42.07 -5.38
N LEU A 319 -5.38 41.98 -6.31
CA LEU A 319 -6.00 43.14 -6.94
C LEU A 319 -7.08 43.80 -6.07
N THR A 320 -7.83 43.04 -5.27
CA THR A 320 -9.03 43.55 -4.55
C THR A 320 -8.85 43.82 -3.07
N CYS A 321 -7.77 43.35 -2.43
CA CYS A 321 -7.53 43.53 -0.99
C CYS A 321 -7.30 44.99 -0.55
N ALA A 322 -7.45 45.26 0.74
CA ALA A 322 -7.13 46.57 1.31
C ALA A 322 -5.61 46.85 1.26
N ASN A 323 -5.18 48.11 1.41
CA ASN A 323 -3.75 48.48 1.29
C ASN A 323 -2.85 47.79 2.33
N GLU A 324 -3.37 47.53 3.54
CA GLU A 324 -2.63 46.84 4.60
C GLU A 324 -2.41 45.36 4.28
N GLU A 325 -3.46 44.68 3.79
CA GLU A 325 -3.42 43.30 3.33
C GLU A 325 -2.55 43.15 2.09
N PHE A 326 -2.60 44.11 1.17
CA PHE A 326 -1.77 44.14 -0.03
C PHE A 326 -0.27 44.08 0.31
N ALA A 327 0.18 44.89 1.28
CA ALA A 327 1.56 44.87 1.73
C ALA A 327 1.94 43.52 2.35
N LEU A 328 1.03 42.88 3.08
CA LEU A 328 1.27 41.54 3.65
C LEU A 328 1.39 40.47 2.56
N ILE A 329 0.52 40.49 1.55
CA ILE A 329 0.60 39.58 0.39
C ILE A 329 1.95 39.75 -0.33
N CYS A 330 2.38 40.99 -0.58
CA CYS A 330 3.66 41.28 -1.24
C CYS A 330 4.87 40.83 -0.40
N LYS A 331 4.83 41.03 0.93
CA LYS A 331 5.85 40.51 1.85
C LYS A 331 5.90 38.99 1.82
N ASN A 332 4.76 38.30 1.88
CA ASN A 332 4.71 36.85 1.80
C ASN A 332 5.26 36.33 0.46
N ALA A 333 4.94 37.00 -0.65
CA ALA A 333 5.48 36.69 -1.97
C ALA A 333 7.01 36.87 -2.02
N ALA A 334 7.52 37.98 -1.50
CA ALA A 334 8.96 38.21 -1.39
C ALA A 334 9.65 37.15 -0.52
N ASP A 335 9.06 36.82 0.62
CA ASP A 335 9.66 35.92 1.62
C ASP A 335 9.68 34.46 1.17
N LYS A 336 8.52 33.93 0.74
CA LYS A 336 8.31 32.51 0.48
C LYS A 336 8.66 32.12 -0.97
N ALA A 337 8.22 32.90 -1.94
CA ALA A 337 8.40 32.56 -3.36
C ALA A 337 9.74 33.06 -3.90
N LEU A 338 10.13 34.29 -3.56
CA LEU A 338 11.41 34.87 -4.00
C LEU A 338 12.58 34.56 -3.04
N LYS A 339 12.30 33.97 -1.88
CA LYS A 339 13.30 33.63 -0.84
C LYS A 339 14.11 34.85 -0.39
N LEU A 340 13.41 35.94 -0.05
CA LEU A 340 14.03 37.21 0.33
C LEU A 340 13.85 37.50 1.82
N GLU A 341 14.88 38.05 2.47
CA GLU A 341 14.82 38.61 3.81
C GLU A 341 14.46 40.10 3.69
N ILE A 342 13.26 40.45 4.15
CA ILE A 342 12.67 41.79 4.00
C ILE A 342 13.29 42.75 5.02
N LEU A 343 13.75 43.91 4.55
CA LEU A 343 14.30 44.97 5.39
C LEU A 343 13.25 46.06 5.63
N THR A 344 12.67 46.60 4.56
CA THR A 344 11.61 47.64 4.64
C THR A 344 10.50 47.36 3.65
N CYS A 345 9.32 47.89 3.92
CA CYS A 345 8.18 47.86 3.02
C CYS A 345 7.42 49.19 3.12
N GLU A 346 7.39 49.94 2.03
CA GLU A 346 6.77 51.26 1.93
C GLU A 346 5.59 51.22 0.97
N SER A 347 4.47 51.82 1.36
CA SER A 347 3.27 51.90 0.50
C SER A 347 3.44 52.96 -0.59
N LYS A 348 2.93 52.65 -1.79
CA LYS A 348 2.88 53.54 -2.95
C LYS A 348 1.44 53.71 -3.45
N LYS A 349 1.21 54.74 -4.27
CA LYS A 349 -0.13 55.13 -4.78
C LYS A 349 -0.93 54.00 -5.47
N TRP A 350 -0.26 52.95 -5.97
CA TRP A 350 -0.88 51.75 -6.56
C TRP A 350 -0.05 50.48 -6.30
N GLY A 351 0.66 50.43 -5.18
CA GLY A 351 1.64 49.36 -4.96
C GLY A 351 2.38 49.44 -3.64
N CYS A 352 3.45 48.68 -3.53
CA CYS A 352 4.41 48.78 -2.43
C CYS A 352 5.84 48.57 -2.92
N ALA A 353 6.80 49.13 -2.20
CA ALA A 353 8.22 48.98 -2.45
C ALA A 353 8.87 48.26 -1.26
N ILE A 354 9.50 47.13 -1.55
CA ILE A 354 10.17 46.28 -0.57
C ILE A 354 11.67 46.33 -0.83
N THR A 355 12.45 46.68 0.17
CA THR A 355 13.90 46.46 0.13
C THR A 355 14.21 45.14 0.81
N ALA A 356 15.03 44.31 0.17
CA ALA A 356 15.32 42.97 0.68
C ALA A 356 16.68 42.46 0.23
N VAL A 357 17.16 41.42 0.91
CA VAL A 357 18.39 40.68 0.59
C VAL A 357 18.06 39.21 0.34
N ASP A 358 18.80 38.55 -0.56
CA ASP A 358 18.56 37.12 -0.84
C ASP A 358 18.85 36.25 0.40
N LYS A 359 17.91 35.36 0.75
CA LYS A 359 18.15 34.27 1.72
C LYS A 359 19.00 33.19 1.06
N ARG A 360 20.31 33.39 0.98
CA ARG A 360 21.22 32.31 0.56
C ARG A 360 21.48 31.37 1.74
N GLU A 361 21.37 30.08 1.49
CA GLU A 361 21.88 29.04 2.39
C GLU A 361 23.40 29.21 2.53
N GLU A 362 23.83 29.33 3.78
CA GLU A 362 25.19 29.37 4.31
C GLU A 362 26.33 29.17 3.29
N ASN A 363 26.98 30.26 2.89
CA ASN A 363 28.38 30.18 2.48
C ASN A 363 29.15 31.41 2.99
N TRP A 364 30.14 31.11 3.82
CA TRP A 364 30.76 31.94 4.87
C TRP A 364 31.94 32.78 4.40
N MET A 365 31.92 33.27 3.16
CA MET A 365 32.84 34.35 2.76
C MET A 365 32.05 35.63 2.67
N ALA A 366 32.47 36.64 3.45
CA ALA A 366 31.82 37.92 3.71
C ALA A 366 31.60 38.77 2.44
N ILE A 367 30.75 38.31 1.54
CA ILE A 367 30.18 39.08 0.46
C ILE A 367 29.08 39.93 1.10
N ARG A 368 29.21 41.26 1.04
CA ARG A 368 28.16 42.18 1.49
C ARG A 368 26.83 41.75 0.88
N LYS A 369 25.82 41.44 1.71
CA LYS A 369 24.46 41.14 1.26
C LYS A 369 23.99 42.30 0.39
N GLN A 370 23.70 42.03 -0.89
CA GLN A 370 23.30 43.05 -1.85
C GLN A 370 21.81 43.37 -1.65
N VAL A 371 21.52 44.62 -1.27
CA VAL A 371 20.15 45.10 -1.13
C VAL A 371 19.56 45.34 -2.52
N SER A 372 18.39 44.75 -2.76
CA SER A 372 17.62 44.89 -4.00
C SER A 372 16.24 45.49 -3.70
N LEU A 373 15.70 46.23 -4.66
CA LEU A 373 14.40 46.90 -4.55
C LEU A 373 13.35 46.13 -5.35
N TYR A 374 12.28 45.67 -4.70
CA TYR A 374 11.14 44.99 -5.34
C TYR A 374 9.92 45.89 -5.25
N CYS A 375 9.37 46.30 -6.39
CA CYS A 375 8.16 47.12 -6.41
C CYS A 375 7.00 46.32 -7.02
N PHE A 376 5.98 46.07 -6.19
CA PHE A 376 4.75 45.39 -6.56
C PHE A 376 3.70 46.42 -6.93
N TYR A 377 3.16 46.33 -8.14
CA TYR A 377 2.11 47.20 -8.64
C TYR A 377 0.83 46.42 -8.92
N ARG A 378 -0.30 47.04 -8.61
CA ARG A 378 -1.65 46.55 -8.90
C ARG A 378 -2.47 47.55 -9.73
N GLU A 379 -1.78 48.38 -10.51
CA GLU A 379 -2.41 49.39 -11.35
C GLU A 379 -3.16 48.72 -12.54
N PRO A 380 -4.34 49.22 -12.94
CA PRO A 380 -5.11 48.61 -14.04
C PRO A 380 -4.48 48.80 -15.41
N ASN A 381 -3.72 49.88 -15.62
CA ASN A 381 -3.07 50.18 -16.90
C ASN A 381 -1.61 49.71 -16.90
N PRO A 382 -1.04 49.32 -18.07
CA PRO A 382 0.37 48.97 -18.17
C PRO A 382 1.28 50.08 -17.64
N LEU A 383 2.34 49.70 -16.93
CA LEU A 383 3.28 50.67 -16.38
C LEU A 383 4.12 51.30 -17.49
N GLU A 384 4.17 52.62 -17.49
CA GLU A 384 4.92 53.41 -18.47
C GLU A 384 6.40 53.56 -18.09
N ASP A 385 7.22 54.02 -19.04
CA ASP A 385 8.66 54.19 -18.88
C ASP A 385 9.02 55.14 -17.73
N ARG A 386 8.18 56.13 -17.44
CA ARG A 386 8.30 57.01 -16.27
C ARG A 386 8.41 56.24 -14.96
N VAL A 387 7.65 55.14 -14.78
CA VAL A 387 7.71 54.33 -13.55
C VAL A 387 9.06 53.62 -13.43
N VAL A 388 9.61 53.18 -14.56
CA VAL A 388 10.96 52.59 -14.64
C VAL A 388 12.02 53.64 -14.29
N GLN A 389 11.89 54.87 -14.81
CA GLN A 389 12.77 56.00 -14.50
C GLN A 389 12.77 56.34 -13.00
N GLU A 390 11.58 56.54 -12.41
CA GLU A 390 11.43 56.85 -10.98
C GLU A 390 11.99 55.76 -10.07
N THR A 391 11.86 54.48 -10.49
CA THR A 391 12.42 53.34 -9.74
C THR A 391 13.95 53.32 -9.80
N LEU A 392 14.54 53.61 -10.96
CA LEU A 392 15.99 53.72 -11.12
C LEU A 392 16.59 54.90 -10.36
N GLU A 393 15.87 56.03 -10.26
CA GLU A 393 16.27 57.14 -9.39
C GLU A 393 16.24 56.73 -7.90
N SER A 394 15.24 55.94 -7.52
CA SER A 394 15.10 55.42 -6.16
C SER A 394 16.24 54.47 -5.79
N LEU A 395 16.82 53.71 -6.74
CA LEU A 395 18.01 52.88 -6.48
C LEU A 395 19.17 53.70 -5.91
N ARG A 396 19.39 54.92 -6.44
CA ARG A 396 20.46 55.82 -5.96
C ARG A 396 20.21 56.32 -4.55
N LYS A 397 18.95 56.59 -4.21
CA LYS A 397 18.55 57.10 -2.88
C LYS A 397 18.65 56.03 -1.80
N VAL A 398 18.29 54.78 -2.14
CA VAL A 398 18.22 53.65 -1.21
C VAL A 398 19.46 52.76 -1.28
N ASN A 399 20.50 53.17 -2.02
CA ASN A 399 21.77 52.47 -2.20
C ASN A 399 21.61 50.98 -2.61
N CYS A 400 20.66 50.72 -3.50
CA CYS A 400 20.34 49.39 -4.03
C CYS A 400 21.02 49.16 -5.39
N GLN A 401 21.48 47.94 -5.66
CA GLN A 401 22.20 47.65 -6.91
C GLN A 401 21.29 47.28 -8.08
N LYS A 402 20.11 46.74 -7.80
CA LYS A 402 19.13 46.33 -8.80
C LYS A 402 17.70 46.50 -8.30
N ALA A 403 16.77 46.68 -9.24
CA ALA A 403 15.34 46.69 -9.00
C ALA A 403 14.62 45.56 -9.73
N VAL A 404 13.48 45.12 -9.20
CA VAL A 404 12.52 44.25 -9.88
C VAL A 404 11.15 44.92 -9.79
N LEU A 405 10.53 45.15 -10.94
CA LEU A 405 9.16 45.65 -11.04
C LEU A 405 8.23 44.49 -11.32
N LEU A 406 7.19 44.33 -10.51
CA LEU A 406 6.15 43.32 -10.71
C LEU A 406 4.83 44.02 -11.02
N SER A 407 4.21 43.69 -12.15
CA SER A 407 3.00 44.36 -12.61
C SER A 407 1.88 43.38 -12.96
N SER A 408 0.68 43.63 -12.43
CA SER A 408 -0.54 42.90 -12.80
C SER A 408 -1.09 43.29 -14.18
N SER A 409 -0.76 44.48 -14.68
CA SER A 409 -1.20 45.00 -15.99
C SER A 409 -0.11 44.91 -17.06
N GLY A 410 1.11 44.50 -16.67
CA GLY A 410 2.29 44.47 -17.54
C GLY A 410 2.95 45.84 -17.71
N PHE A 411 3.77 45.95 -18.75
CA PHE A 411 4.58 47.14 -19.05
C PHE A 411 4.36 47.59 -20.50
N SER A 412 4.40 48.90 -20.75
CA SER A 412 4.35 49.45 -22.11
C SER A 412 5.60 49.08 -22.92
N LEU A 413 5.52 49.13 -24.25
CA LEU A 413 6.67 48.84 -25.12
C LEU A 413 7.85 49.80 -24.85
N GLN A 414 7.54 51.05 -24.52
CA GLN A 414 8.54 52.05 -24.17
C GLN A 414 9.21 51.71 -22.83
N ALA A 415 8.44 51.30 -21.82
CA ALA A 415 8.98 50.84 -20.54
C ALA A 415 9.91 49.64 -20.69
N LYS A 416 9.53 48.65 -21.51
CA LYS A 416 10.37 47.47 -21.80
C LYS A 416 11.69 47.86 -22.46
N ARG A 417 11.65 48.68 -23.52
CA ARG A 417 12.85 49.21 -24.19
C ARG A 417 13.71 50.06 -23.25
N TYR A 418 13.09 50.83 -22.37
CA TYR A 418 13.82 51.62 -21.39
C TYR A 418 14.46 50.76 -20.30
N ALA A 419 13.90 49.59 -19.94
CA ALA A 419 14.53 48.69 -18.99
C ALA A 419 15.77 47.96 -19.57
N GLU A 420 15.83 47.75 -20.89
CA GLU A 420 16.93 47.04 -21.55
C GLU A 420 18.30 47.66 -21.22
N GLY A 421 19.23 46.81 -20.75
CA GLY A 421 20.59 47.19 -20.38
C GLY A 421 20.72 47.97 -19.06
N ARG A 422 19.64 48.16 -18.30
CA ARG A 422 19.63 48.85 -17.00
C ARG A 422 19.48 47.84 -15.86
N PRO A 423 19.86 48.20 -14.61
CA PRO A 423 19.77 47.29 -13.46
C PRO A 423 18.34 47.17 -12.94
N ILE A 424 17.40 46.83 -13.82
CA ILE A 424 15.98 46.69 -13.51
C ILE A 424 15.37 45.53 -14.31
N GLU A 425 14.72 44.60 -13.62
CA GLU A 425 14.00 43.49 -14.22
C GLU A 425 12.48 43.75 -14.20
N LEU A 426 11.79 43.33 -15.25
CA LEU A 426 10.35 43.52 -15.41
C LEU A 426 9.63 42.17 -15.37
N PHE A 427 8.80 41.95 -14.35
CA PHE A 427 7.98 40.75 -14.21
C PHE A 427 6.53 41.09 -14.59
N ASP A 428 6.16 40.65 -15.79
CA ASP A 428 4.80 40.75 -16.31
C ASP A 428 3.82 39.86 -15.52
N LYS A 429 2.52 40.06 -15.77
CA LYS A 429 1.40 39.37 -15.11
C LYS A 429 1.60 37.85 -14.93
N PRO A 430 2.00 37.04 -15.94
CA PRO A 430 2.15 35.59 -15.75
C PRO A 430 3.24 35.23 -14.74
N LYS A 431 4.32 36.01 -14.69
CA LYS A 431 5.39 35.80 -13.72
C LYS A 431 4.92 36.17 -12.32
N LEU A 432 4.18 37.26 -12.18
CA LEU A 432 3.55 37.66 -10.92
C LEU A 432 2.58 36.58 -10.41
N GLU A 433 1.70 36.05 -11.25
CA GLU A 433 0.79 34.95 -10.90
C GLU A 433 1.54 33.72 -10.38
N SER A 434 2.64 33.34 -11.04
CA SER A 434 3.48 32.22 -10.58
C SER A 434 4.10 32.47 -9.20
N ILE A 435 4.48 33.71 -8.91
CA ILE A 435 5.06 34.12 -7.62
C ILE A 435 4.00 34.10 -6.52
N LEU A 436 2.81 34.65 -6.77
CA LEU A 436 1.71 34.67 -5.82
C LEU A 436 1.25 33.24 -5.48
N THR A 437 1.14 32.38 -6.51
CA THR A 437 0.78 30.95 -6.32
C THR A 437 1.83 30.21 -5.49
N ALA A 438 3.13 30.41 -5.77
CA ALA A 438 4.21 29.77 -5.02
C ALA A 438 4.30 30.23 -3.56
N ALA A 439 3.81 31.43 -3.25
CA ALA A 439 3.78 31.96 -1.89
C ALA A 439 2.68 31.35 -1.02
N GLY A 440 1.64 30.74 -1.62
CA GLY A 440 0.53 30.10 -0.93
C GLY A 440 -0.18 31.04 0.05
N THR A 441 -0.52 32.26 -0.39
CA THR A 441 -1.15 33.27 0.46
C THR A 441 -2.62 32.93 0.71
N LYS A 442 -2.90 32.32 1.87
CA LYS A 442 -4.14 32.52 2.63
C LYS A 442 -3.76 33.10 3.99
#